data_AF-A0AAD3P4N0-F1
#
_entry.id   AF-A0AAD3P4N0-F1
#
_cell.length_a   1.000
_cell.length_b   1.000
_cell.length_c   1.000
_cell.angle_alpha   90.00
_cell.angle_beta   90.00
_cell.angle_gamma   90.00
#
_symmetry.space_group_name_H-M   'P 1'
#
loop_
_entity.id
_entity.type
_entity.pdbx_description
1 polymer ?
#
loop_
_entity_poly.entity_id
_entity_poly.type
_entity_poly.pdbx_seq_one_letter_code
_entity_poly.pdbx_strand_id
1 'polypeptide(L)'
;MSEVAMALREVDATDLSNLHLLSAFLAMEPPDYLISLARQCGGGLISEAVQRFIWDQCFCKAGEKSYAPYLKSFMKKVIDEVESIGGDVLDEFYEQYAYYMTSVKDVSPVKGNSWILKCISFLSNNVPSCSGGVRLVVPLQCSLNMLEGDTGCSLWPSSLFLSEYILAYPEIFTNKSCFEVGSGVGLVGICLEHVKASKVIMSDGDLSSLANLKLNLALNQIDSTDTVKWIHLPWETAKESELQEFMPDIVLGADIIYDPSSLPHLIRVLSILLNRRKLFAHKPIDNIQELHRSGRCINGDFHEGCHTSSILPNLYPKESQSIDSNGDNACKHEDCARLASASIGSLYHESEFAPLCFIACVVRNVDTYNYFIALASQANLAVRDLTETIRPAKLLPYLQSYPPSDLRLLLISHLQ
;
A
#
# COMPACT_ATOMS: atom_id res chain seq x y z
N MET A 1 20.52 -2.05 -7.70
CA MET A 1 20.06 -1.64 -6.35
C MET A 1 20.64 -0.27 -6.01
N SER A 2 19.85 0.64 -5.45
CA SER A 2 20.36 1.91 -4.93
C SER A 2 21.30 1.65 -3.73
N GLU A 3 22.34 2.47 -3.56
CA GLU A 3 23.24 2.43 -2.38
C GLU A 3 22.47 2.50 -1.05
N VAL A 4 21.31 3.16 -1.05
CA VAL A 4 20.40 3.26 0.11
C VAL A 4 19.82 1.90 0.51
N ALA A 5 19.48 1.04 -0.46
CA ALA A 5 19.06 -0.34 -0.18
C ALA A 5 20.22 -1.21 0.34
N MET A 6 21.48 -0.83 0.09
CA MET A 6 22.66 -1.49 0.68
C MET A 6 22.89 -1.05 2.12
N ALA A 7 22.78 0.24 2.45
CA ALA A 7 22.93 0.75 3.81
C ALA A 7 21.97 0.06 4.80
N LEU A 8 20.73 -0.18 4.35
CA LEU A 8 19.74 -0.93 5.09
C LEU A 8 20.20 -2.38 5.37
N ARG A 9 20.83 -3.08 4.40
CA ARG A 9 21.31 -4.47 4.55
C ARG A 9 22.52 -4.62 5.49
N GLU A 10 23.24 -3.55 5.76
CA GLU A 10 24.42 -3.55 6.64
C GLU A 10 24.08 -3.40 8.12
N VAL A 11 22.88 -2.90 8.44
CA VAL A 11 22.41 -2.87 9.83
C VAL A 11 22.04 -4.28 10.26
N ASP A 12 22.62 -4.73 11.37
CA ASP A 12 22.31 -6.02 11.96
C ASP A 12 20.80 -6.12 12.20
N ALA A 13 20.16 -7.09 11.55
CA ALA A 13 18.73 -7.33 11.65
C ALA A 13 18.28 -7.73 13.07
N THR A 14 19.21 -8.01 13.98
CA THR A 14 18.93 -8.29 15.40
C THR A 14 18.72 -7.04 16.25
N ASP A 15 19.12 -5.85 15.80
CA ASP A 15 18.86 -4.59 16.48
C ASP A 15 17.67 -3.85 15.83
N LEU A 16 16.47 -4.26 16.23
CA LEU A 16 15.21 -3.77 15.69
C LEU A 16 15.03 -2.26 15.90
N SER A 17 15.51 -1.71 17.01
CA SER A 17 15.39 -0.27 17.31
C SER A 17 16.23 0.57 16.35
N ASN A 18 17.49 0.17 16.13
CA ASN A 18 18.37 0.83 15.17
C ASN A 18 17.86 0.70 13.73
N LEU A 19 17.31 -0.47 13.38
CA LEU A 19 16.64 -0.66 12.10
C LEU A 19 15.45 0.30 11.93
N HIS A 20 14.59 0.45 12.94
CA HIS A 20 13.47 1.37 12.91
C HIS A 20 13.91 2.82 12.74
N LEU A 21 14.93 3.27 13.47
CA LEU A 21 15.47 4.62 13.35
C LEU A 21 16.00 4.91 11.94
N LEU A 22 16.81 4.01 11.39
CA LEU A 22 17.35 4.17 10.03
C LEU A 22 16.22 4.14 8.98
N SER A 23 15.27 3.20 9.10
CA SER A 23 14.13 3.13 8.20
C SER A 23 13.24 4.38 8.26
N ALA A 24 13.03 4.96 9.44
CA ALA A 24 12.31 6.22 9.59
C ALA A 24 13.05 7.40 8.96
N PHE A 25 14.37 7.48 9.15
CA PHE A 25 15.21 8.50 8.54
C PHE A 25 15.13 8.43 7.01
N LEU A 26 15.26 7.23 6.45
CA LEU A 26 15.21 7.00 5.00
C LEU A 26 13.81 7.20 4.40
N ALA A 27 12.75 6.99 5.18
CA ALA A 27 11.39 7.35 4.77
C ALA A 27 11.09 8.85 4.91
N MET A 28 12.04 9.62 5.45
CA MET A 28 11.93 11.03 5.77
C MET A 28 10.79 11.34 6.76
N GLU A 29 10.66 10.53 7.82
CA GLU A 29 9.77 10.85 8.93
C GLU A 29 10.10 12.21 9.55
N PRO A 30 9.11 12.99 10.03
CA PRO A 30 9.38 14.24 10.71
C PRO A 30 10.41 14.10 11.84
N PRO A 31 11.36 15.04 11.99
CA PRO A 31 12.43 14.94 12.98
C PRO A 31 12.01 14.60 14.42
N ASP A 32 10.85 15.06 14.87
CA ASP A 32 10.35 14.75 16.22
C ASP A 32 10.13 13.24 16.43
N TYR A 33 9.67 12.52 15.40
CA TYR A 33 9.53 11.06 15.45
C TYR A 33 10.88 10.35 15.38
N LEU A 34 11.86 10.92 14.66
CA LEU A 34 13.23 10.41 14.68
C LEU A 34 13.87 10.53 16.07
N ILE A 35 13.64 11.64 16.78
CA ILE A 35 14.11 11.80 18.16
C ILE A 35 13.46 10.78 19.08
N SER A 36 12.16 10.53 18.93
CA SER A 36 11.45 9.47 19.67
C SER A 36 12.10 8.10 19.46
N LEU A 37 12.39 7.72 18.21
CA LEU A 37 13.07 6.47 17.87
C LEU A 37 14.53 6.43 18.37
N ALA A 38 15.26 7.54 18.27
CA ALA A 38 16.63 7.64 18.76
C ALA A 38 16.72 7.42 20.29
N ARG A 39 15.77 7.97 21.06
CA ARG A 39 15.66 7.67 22.49
C ARG A 39 15.40 6.19 22.74
N GLN A 40 14.55 5.53 21.93
CA GLN A 40 14.31 4.09 22.07
C GLN A 40 15.58 3.26 21.84
N CYS A 41 16.42 3.64 20.87
CA CYS A 41 17.72 3.00 20.65
C CYS A 41 18.65 3.09 21.88
N GLY A 42 18.62 4.20 22.60
CA GLY A 42 19.51 4.44 23.75
C GLY A 42 18.86 4.22 25.12
N GLY A 43 17.75 3.48 25.21
CA GLY A 43 17.10 3.19 26.50
C GLY A 43 16.46 4.40 27.18
N GLY A 44 16.04 5.40 26.40
CA GLY A 44 15.37 6.63 26.85
C GLY A 44 16.16 7.90 26.58
N LEU A 45 17.44 7.80 26.19
CA LEU A 45 18.35 8.92 25.96
C LEU A 45 19.04 8.79 24.61
N ILE A 46 19.50 9.90 24.03
CA ILE A 46 20.41 9.89 22.88
C ILE A 46 21.84 9.84 23.42
N SER A 47 22.31 8.63 23.74
CA SER A 47 23.68 8.41 24.22
C SER A 47 24.72 8.63 23.12
N GLU A 48 26.00 8.74 23.47
CA GLU A 48 27.12 8.82 22.51
C GLU A 48 27.07 7.70 21.46
N ALA A 49 26.68 6.48 21.85
CA ALA A 49 26.51 5.36 20.92
C ALA A 49 25.38 5.60 19.91
N VAL A 50 24.26 6.18 20.34
CA VAL A 50 23.15 6.55 19.44
C VAL A 50 23.57 7.71 18.53
N GLN A 51 24.28 8.71 19.06
CA GLN A 51 24.81 9.81 18.25
C GLN A 51 25.74 9.29 17.15
N ARG A 52 26.68 8.38 17.48
CA ARG A 52 27.56 7.72 16.50
C ARG A 52 26.77 6.93 15.46
N PHE A 53 25.75 6.18 15.89
CA PHE A 53 24.88 5.45 14.95
C PHE A 53 24.18 6.40 13.97
N ILE A 54 23.60 7.50 14.48
CA ILE A 54 22.95 8.52 13.65
C ILE A 54 23.96 9.12 12.66
N TRP A 55 25.14 9.52 13.14
CA TRP A 55 26.20 10.07 12.30
C TRP A 55 26.59 9.11 11.18
N ASP A 56 27.01 7.90 11.54
CA ASP A 56 27.55 6.93 10.60
C ASP A 56 26.49 6.45 9.60
N GLN A 57 25.31 6.02 10.09
CA GLN A 57 24.30 5.40 9.23
C GLN A 57 23.41 6.44 8.53
N CYS A 58 23.02 7.51 9.21
CA CYS A 58 22.08 8.48 8.65
C CYS A 58 22.78 9.60 7.87
N PHE A 59 23.87 10.17 8.40
CA PHE A 59 24.53 11.32 7.76
C PHE A 59 25.65 10.90 6.80
N CYS A 60 26.56 10.03 7.20
CA CYS A 60 27.68 9.62 6.34
C CYS A 60 27.24 8.68 5.22
N LYS A 61 26.52 7.60 5.54
CA LYS A 61 26.12 6.59 4.53
C LYS A 61 24.89 6.97 3.73
N ALA A 62 23.85 7.49 4.39
CA ALA A 62 22.56 7.78 3.76
C ALA A 62 22.33 9.28 3.46
N GLY A 63 23.16 10.17 4.02
CA GLY A 63 22.92 11.61 4.00
C GLY A 63 23.34 12.31 2.72
N GLU A 64 24.31 11.79 1.97
CA GLU A 64 24.86 12.45 0.77
C GLU A 64 23.82 12.77 -0.31
N LYS A 65 22.74 11.97 -0.39
CA LYS A 65 21.64 12.13 -1.36
C LYS A 65 20.36 12.70 -0.76
N SER A 66 20.39 13.06 0.53
CA SER A 66 19.22 13.48 1.28
C SER A 66 18.98 14.99 1.20
N TYR A 67 17.74 15.40 1.42
CA TYR A 67 17.31 16.81 1.32
C TYR A 67 17.93 17.66 2.44
N ALA A 68 18.81 18.60 2.09
CA ALA A 68 19.60 19.35 3.08
C ALA A 68 18.78 20.07 4.18
N PRO A 69 17.63 20.70 3.90
CA PRO A 69 16.79 21.28 4.96
C PRO A 69 16.26 20.25 5.96
N TYR A 70 15.97 19.02 5.50
CA TYR A 70 15.57 17.92 6.38
C TYR A 70 16.72 17.48 7.29
N LEU A 71 17.92 17.29 6.71
CA LEU A 71 19.13 16.94 7.47
C LEU A 71 19.48 18.00 8.52
N LYS A 72 19.41 19.28 8.15
CA LYS A 72 19.62 20.43 9.04
C LYS A 72 18.64 20.40 10.21
N SER A 73 17.36 20.18 9.95
CA SER A 73 16.31 20.14 10.96
C SER A 73 16.49 18.95 11.93
N PHE A 74 16.77 17.77 11.40
CA PHE A 74 17.01 16.58 12.23
C PHE A 74 18.26 16.74 13.09
N MET A 75 19.36 17.24 12.51
CA MET A 75 20.59 17.47 13.27
C MET A 75 20.40 18.48 14.39
N LYS A 76 19.70 19.60 14.13
CA LYS A 76 19.35 20.56 15.18
C LYS A 76 18.59 19.89 16.32
N LYS A 77 17.61 19.05 16.02
CA LYS A 77 16.82 18.33 17.02
C LYS A 77 17.66 17.38 17.85
N VAL A 78 18.64 16.70 17.27
CA VAL A 78 19.58 15.85 18.02
C VAL A 78 20.43 16.68 18.98
N ILE A 79 20.98 17.80 18.51
CA ILE A 79 21.76 18.74 19.34
C ILE A 79 20.92 19.25 20.51
N ASP A 80 19.74 19.83 20.22
CA ASP A 80 18.84 20.40 21.23
C ASP A 80 18.43 19.34 22.28
N GLU A 81 18.18 18.11 21.84
CA GLU A 81 17.78 17.00 22.70
C GLU A 81 18.88 16.60 23.69
N VAL A 82 20.11 16.41 23.21
CA VAL A 82 21.26 16.04 24.04
C VAL A 82 21.63 17.18 25.00
N GLU A 83 21.62 18.43 24.54
CA GLU A 83 21.88 19.61 25.38
C GLU A 83 20.83 19.79 26.50
N SER A 84 19.55 19.48 26.21
CA SER A 84 18.45 19.69 27.16
C SER A 84 18.60 18.89 28.46
N ILE A 85 19.35 17.77 28.42
CA ILE A 85 19.65 16.92 29.57
C ILE A 85 21.08 17.13 30.11
N GLY A 86 21.80 18.13 29.60
CA GLY A 86 23.19 18.42 29.95
C GLY A 86 24.19 17.38 29.43
N GLY A 87 23.87 16.67 28.35
CA GLY A 87 24.76 15.70 27.72
C GLY A 87 25.76 16.36 26.76
N ASP A 88 26.84 15.62 26.45
CA ASP A 88 27.85 16.04 25.49
C ASP A 88 27.43 15.66 24.06
N VAL A 89 27.39 16.65 23.17
CA VAL A 89 27.12 16.48 21.74
C VAL A 89 28.44 16.20 21.02
N LEU A 90 28.44 15.24 20.10
CA LEU A 90 29.60 14.97 19.23
C LEU A 90 30.01 16.20 18.41
N ASP A 91 31.31 16.50 18.37
CA ASP A 91 31.87 17.67 17.64
C ASP A 91 31.44 17.68 16.17
N GLU A 92 31.35 16.50 15.54
CA GLU A 92 30.94 16.32 14.16
C GLU A 92 29.54 16.89 13.87
N PHE A 93 28.62 16.82 14.84
CA PHE A 93 27.28 17.41 14.70
C PHE A 93 27.34 18.94 14.68
N TYR A 94 28.17 19.57 15.51
CA TYR A 94 28.33 21.03 15.51
C TYR A 94 28.99 21.51 14.22
N GLU A 95 30.05 20.85 13.78
CA GLU A 95 30.76 21.18 12.54
C GLU A 95 29.83 21.12 11.33
N GLN A 96 29.08 20.01 11.20
CA GLN A 96 28.15 19.82 10.09
C GLN A 96 26.94 20.75 10.18
N TYR A 97 26.44 21.05 11.38
CA TYR A 97 25.35 22.00 11.55
C TYR A 97 25.77 23.42 11.19
N ALA A 98 26.97 23.85 11.59
CA ALA A 98 27.54 25.11 11.16
C ALA A 98 27.70 25.18 9.63
N TYR A 99 28.10 24.08 8.99
CA TYR A 99 28.12 23.97 7.53
C TYR A 99 26.73 24.16 6.91
N TYR A 100 25.68 23.50 7.41
CA TYR A 100 24.33 23.72 6.87
C TYR A 100 23.79 25.12 7.14
N MET A 101 24.10 25.73 8.28
CA MET A 101 23.68 27.10 8.59
C MET A 101 24.28 28.13 7.63
N THR A 102 25.49 27.88 7.11
CA THR A 102 26.18 28.78 6.18
C THR A 102 25.90 28.45 4.71
N SER A 103 25.67 27.18 4.38
CA SER A 103 25.55 26.70 2.99
C SER A 103 24.11 26.52 2.51
N VAL A 104 23.19 26.17 3.41
CA VAL A 104 21.76 26.02 3.10
C VAL A 104 21.09 27.37 3.32
N LYS A 105 21.02 28.19 2.26
CA LYS A 105 20.18 29.39 2.25
C LYS A 105 18.74 28.98 2.57
N ASP A 106 18.01 29.77 3.36
CA ASP A 106 16.58 29.58 3.54
C ASP A 106 15.90 29.72 2.18
N VAL A 107 15.69 28.59 1.50
CA VAL A 107 15.03 28.57 0.21
C VAL A 107 13.57 28.88 0.51
N SER A 108 13.13 30.08 0.16
CA SER A 108 11.70 30.34 0.09
C SER A 108 11.09 29.29 -0.85
N PRO A 109 9.94 28.67 -0.53
CA PRO A 109 9.41 27.51 -1.28
C PRO A 109 9.01 27.80 -2.74
N VAL A 110 9.37 28.95 -3.29
CA VAL A 110 8.60 29.59 -4.37
C VAL A 110 9.09 29.23 -5.77
N LYS A 111 10.18 28.48 -6.01
CA LYS A 111 10.62 28.29 -7.41
C LYS A 111 11.55 27.13 -7.78
N GLY A 112 11.41 25.96 -7.16
CA GLY A 112 12.07 24.75 -7.67
C GLY A 112 11.31 23.49 -7.26
N ASN A 113 11.06 22.59 -8.22
CA ASN A 113 10.48 21.28 -7.94
C ASN A 113 11.48 20.51 -7.04
N SER A 114 11.30 20.60 -5.73
CA SER A 114 12.15 19.91 -4.76
C SER A 114 11.72 18.45 -4.71
N TRP A 115 12.31 17.66 -5.60
CA TRP A 115 12.22 16.21 -5.59
C TRP A 115 13.09 15.65 -4.46
N ILE A 116 12.57 14.64 -3.78
CA ILE A 116 13.24 13.94 -2.69
C ILE A 116 13.18 12.44 -2.93
N LEU A 117 14.16 11.71 -2.40
CA LEU A 117 14.16 10.25 -2.41
C LEU A 117 13.71 9.75 -1.04
N LYS A 118 12.56 9.07 -0.99
CA LYS A 118 12.09 8.32 0.18
C LYS A 118 12.35 6.84 -0.04
N CYS A 119 12.74 6.10 0.99
CA CYS A 119 12.81 4.63 0.93
C CYS A 119 11.87 4.01 1.97
N ILE A 120 10.82 3.36 1.49
CA ILE A 120 9.83 2.70 2.34
C ILE A 120 10.26 1.25 2.55
N SER A 121 10.52 0.87 3.80
CA SER A 121 10.97 -0.46 4.19
C SER A 121 9.82 -1.21 4.86
N PHE A 122 9.24 -2.20 4.21
CA PHE A 122 8.28 -3.08 4.86
C PHE A 122 9.04 -4.13 5.68
N LEU A 123 8.78 -4.17 6.98
CA LEU A 123 9.46 -5.01 7.96
C LEU A 123 8.48 -6.06 8.51
N SER A 124 8.72 -7.35 8.25
CA SER A 124 7.93 -8.43 8.86
C SER A 124 8.59 -8.95 10.13
N ASN A 125 7.84 -8.94 11.24
CA ASN A 125 8.31 -9.40 12.56
C ASN A 125 8.15 -10.92 12.78
N ASN A 126 7.52 -11.65 11.86
CA ASN A 126 7.02 -13.02 12.09
C ASN A 126 7.84 -14.14 11.43
N VAL A 127 9.16 -14.01 11.26
CA VAL A 127 9.99 -15.15 10.84
C VAL A 127 11.03 -15.46 11.90
N PRO A 128 10.74 -16.41 12.82
CA PRO A 128 11.77 -16.95 13.70
C PRO A 128 12.66 -17.91 12.89
N SER A 129 13.96 -17.58 12.84
CA SER A 129 15.06 -18.49 12.53
C SER A 129 15.05 -19.13 11.13
N CYS A 130 16.06 -18.75 10.32
CA CYS A 130 16.40 -19.27 8.98
C CYS A 130 15.66 -18.60 7.81
N SER A 131 16.33 -17.63 7.19
CA SER A 131 15.92 -16.72 6.10
C SER A 131 15.31 -15.42 6.63
N GLY A 132 16.13 -14.36 6.71
CA GLY A 132 15.75 -13.05 7.22
C GLY A 132 14.38 -12.59 6.70
N GLY A 133 13.56 -12.04 7.61
CA GLY A 133 12.19 -11.63 7.33
C GLY A 133 12.03 -10.86 6.01
N VAL A 134 10.85 -10.94 5.40
CA VAL A 134 10.56 -10.25 4.13
C VAL A 134 10.78 -8.77 4.34
N ARG A 135 11.86 -8.28 3.75
CA ARG A 135 12.26 -6.89 3.75
C ARG A 135 12.14 -6.38 2.32
N LEU A 136 10.99 -5.79 2.00
CA LEU A 136 10.84 -5.04 0.77
C LEU A 136 11.25 -3.59 1.04
N VAL A 137 12.26 -3.09 0.33
CA VAL A 137 12.66 -1.67 0.38
C VAL A 137 12.31 -1.05 -0.95
N VAL A 138 11.44 -0.05 -0.93
CA VAL A 138 10.93 0.65 -2.12
C VAL A 138 11.47 2.08 -2.14
N PRO A 139 12.56 2.37 -2.88
CA PRO A 139 12.95 3.74 -3.19
C PRO A 139 11.92 4.41 -4.09
N LEU A 140 11.52 5.63 -3.74
CA LEU A 140 10.56 6.46 -4.46
C LEU A 140 11.08 7.89 -4.52
N GLN A 141 11.17 8.42 -5.72
CA GLN A 141 11.25 9.85 -5.95
C GLN A 141 9.87 10.47 -5.76
N CYS A 142 9.79 11.43 -4.85
CA CYS A 142 8.58 12.15 -4.49
C CYS A 142 8.77 13.65 -4.66
N SER A 143 7.73 14.37 -5.05
CA SER A 143 7.72 15.84 -4.97
C SER A 143 7.38 16.29 -3.55
N LEU A 144 8.02 17.36 -3.09
CA LEU A 144 7.57 18.11 -1.91
C LEU A 144 6.53 19.19 -2.26
N ASN A 145 6.33 19.46 -3.55
CA ASN A 145 5.35 20.41 -4.02
C ASN A 145 3.98 19.73 -4.09
N MET A 146 3.06 20.18 -3.25
CA MET A 146 1.69 19.64 -3.17
C MET A 146 0.68 20.46 -3.99
N LEU A 147 1.14 21.31 -4.91
CA LEU A 147 0.31 22.14 -5.78
C LEU A 147 -0.02 21.42 -7.11
N GLU A 148 -0.97 22.00 -7.87
CA GLU A 148 -1.46 21.47 -9.15
C GLU A 148 -0.32 21.05 -10.08
N GLY A 149 -0.31 19.77 -10.47
CA GLY A 149 0.68 19.13 -11.34
C GLY A 149 1.63 18.14 -10.66
N ASP A 150 1.86 18.26 -9.35
CA ASP A 150 2.79 17.39 -8.61
C ASP A 150 2.10 16.57 -7.49
N THR A 151 0.79 16.74 -7.29
CA THR A 151 0.00 16.01 -6.27
C THR A 151 0.13 14.49 -6.41
N GLY A 152 0.12 13.96 -7.64
CA GLY A 152 0.32 12.53 -7.92
C GLY A 152 1.78 12.07 -7.75
N CYS A 153 2.73 13.00 -7.72
CA CYS A 153 4.14 12.73 -7.43
C CYS A 153 4.45 12.65 -5.94
N SER A 154 3.43 12.74 -5.07
CA SER A 154 3.58 12.69 -3.62
C SER A 154 3.15 11.33 -3.06
N LEU A 155 3.80 10.91 -1.97
CA LEU A 155 3.44 9.67 -1.29
C LEU A 155 2.31 9.92 -0.28
N TRP A 156 1.18 9.23 -0.46
CA TRP A 156 -0.02 9.41 0.34
C TRP A 156 -0.24 8.29 1.38
N PRO A 157 -0.78 8.59 2.58
CA PRO A 157 -1.09 7.59 3.60
C PRO A 157 -1.87 6.37 3.08
N SER A 158 -2.85 6.59 2.20
CA SER A 158 -3.66 5.50 1.64
C SER A 158 -2.84 4.52 0.79
N SER A 159 -1.79 4.98 0.13
CA SER A 159 -0.89 4.12 -0.66
C SER A 159 -0.02 3.24 0.23
N LEU A 160 0.44 3.77 1.37
CA LEU A 160 1.14 2.99 2.40
C LEU A 160 0.22 1.91 2.96
N PHE A 161 -1.02 2.27 3.31
CA PHE A 161 -2.02 1.32 3.85
C PHE A 161 -2.25 0.16 2.90
N LEU A 162 -2.55 0.47 1.64
CA LEU A 162 -2.91 -0.51 0.64
C LEU A 162 -1.72 -1.42 0.31
N SER A 163 -0.51 -0.89 0.39
CA SER A 163 0.72 -1.66 0.20
C SER A 163 1.00 -2.60 1.38
N GLU A 164 0.79 -2.16 2.63
CA GLU A 164 0.82 -3.07 3.80
C GLU A 164 -0.23 -4.18 3.65
N TYR A 165 -1.43 -3.85 3.16
CA TYR A 165 -2.48 -4.83 2.91
C TYR A 165 -2.09 -5.86 1.86
N ILE A 166 -1.52 -5.43 0.72
CA ILE A 166 -1.02 -6.35 -0.32
C ILE A 166 0.03 -7.31 0.22
N LEU A 167 1.00 -6.78 0.98
CA LEU A 167 2.11 -7.56 1.52
C LEU A 167 1.70 -8.46 2.69
N ALA A 168 0.67 -8.09 3.44
CA ALA A 168 0.12 -8.90 4.53
C ALA A 168 -0.76 -10.05 4.02
N TYR A 169 -1.37 -9.91 2.84
CA TYR A 169 -2.29 -10.90 2.25
C TYR A 169 -1.94 -11.20 0.78
N PRO A 170 -0.70 -11.64 0.48
CA PRO A 170 -0.24 -11.86 -0.88
C PRO A 170 -1.11 -12.85 -1.67
N GLU A 171 -1.70 -13.83 -1.01
CA GLU A 171 -2.56 -14.86 -1.61
C GLU A 171 -3.78 -14.32 -2.35
N ILE A 172 -4.25 -13.12 -1.98
CA ILE A 172 -5.35 -12.43 -2.67
C ILE A 172 -4.91 -11.97 -4.06
N PHE A 173 -3.65 -11.57 -4.21
CA PHE A 173 -3.12 -10.87 -5.39
C PHE A 173 -2.21 -11.75 -6.26
N THR A 174 -1.57 -12.77 -5.69
CA THR A 174 -0.70 -13.69 -6.42
C THR A 174 -1.45 -14.33 -7.58
N ASN A 175 -0.82 -14.34 -8.76
CA ASN A 175 -1.38 -14.82 -10.02
C ASN A 175 -2.65 -14.08 -10.52
N LYS A 176 -3.04 -12.95 -9.92
CA LYS A 176 -4.16 -12.12 -10.39
C LYS A 176 -3.72 -11.04 -11.36
N SER A 177 -4.59 -10.72 -12.32
CA SER A 177 -4.47 -9.52 -13.15
C SER A 177 -4.99 -8.32 -12.38
N CYS A 178 -4.11 -7.37 -12.06
CA CYS A 178 -4.39 -6.21 -11.23
C CYS A 178 -4.31 -4.91 -12.06
N PHE A 179 -5.26 -4.01 -11.84
CA PHE A 179 -5.31 -2.69 -12.45
C PHE A 179 -5.39 -1.61 -11.39
N GLU A 180 -4.40 -0.72 -11.31
CA GLU A 180 -4.41 0.40 -10.38
C GLU A 180 -4.86 1.69 -11.08
N VAL A 181 -5.87 2.34 -10.53
CA VAL A 181 -6.40 3.63 -10.95
C VAL A 181 -5.76 4.73 -10.10
N GLY A 182 -5.07 5.68 -10.72
CA GLY A 182 -4.40 6.78 -10.02
C GLY A 182 -3.16 6.32 -9.26
N SER A 183 -2.19 5.73 -9.96
CA SER A 183 -1.01 5.10 -9.37
C SER A 183 -0.04 6.09 -8.70
N GLY A 184 -0.04 7.37 -9.11
CA GLY A 184 0.87 8.37 -8.57
C GLY A 184 2.33 7.92 -8.58
N VAL A 185 2.96 7.84 -7.41
CA VAL A 185 4.36 7.40 -7.26
C VAL A 185 4.59 5.91 -7.54
N GLY A 186 3.55 5.07 -7.59
CA GLY A 186 3.62 3.66 -8.01
C GLY A 186 3.84 2.63 -6.90
N LEU A 187 3.79 3.02 -5.63
CA LEU A 187 4.10 2.13 -4.50
C LEU A 187 3.24 0.85 -4.50
N VAL A 188 1.93 0.97 -4.72
CA VAL A 188 0.98 -0.15 -4.72
C VAL A 188 1.30 -1.11 -5.87
N GLY A 189 1.49 -0.60 -7.09
CA GLY A 189 1.89 -1.39 -8.25
C GLY A 189 3.21 -2.15 -8.05
N ILE A 190 4.20 -1.52 -7.39
CA ILE A 190 5.46 -2.18 -7.02
C ILE A 190 5.21 -3.34 -6.05
N CYS A 191 4.35 -3.15 -5.04
CA CYS A 191 3.98 -4.22 -4.11
C CYS A 191 3.22 -5.37 -4.81
N LEU A 192 2.37 -5.07 -5.79
CA LEU A 192 1.68 -6.09 -6.61
C LEU A 192 2.65 -6.94 -7.43
N GLU A 193 3.66 -6.31 -8.05
CA GLU A 193 4.75 -7.04 -8.72
C GLU A 193 5.50 -7.94 -7.72
N HIS A 194 5.79 -7.40 -6.53
CA HIS A 194 6.55 -8.12 -5.51
C HIS A 194 5.86 -9.41 -5.07
N VAL A 195 4.53 -9.36 -4.86
CA VAL A 195 3.70 -10.53 -4.49
C VAL A 195 3.31 -11.42 -5.68
N LYS A 196 3.91 -11.18 -6.85
CA LYS A 196 3.74 -12.00 -8.06
C LYS A 196 2.30 -12.03 -8.58
N ALA A 197 1.66 -10.87 -8.65
CA ALA A 197 0.52 -10.68 -9.53
C ALA A 197 0.88 -11.09 -10.97
N SER A 198 -0.03 -11.75 -11.69
CA SER A 198 0.24 -12.24 -13.05
C SER A 198 0.31 -11.11 -14.07
N LYS A 199 -0.38 -10.00 -13.79
CA LYS A 199 -0.33 -8.77 -14.57
C LYS A 199 -0.58 -7.57 -13.65
N VAL A 200 0.15 -6.49 -13.85
CA VAL A 200 0.01 -5.21 -13.14
C VAL A 200 -0.07 -4.10 -14.17
N ILE A 201 -1.21 -3.42 -14.23
CA ILE A 201 -1.41 -2.22 -15.03
C ILE A 201 -1.55 -1.04 -14.08
N MET A 202 -0.60 -0.12 -14.12
CA MET A 202 -0.64 1.14 -13.38
C MET A 202 -1.15 2.25 -14.31
N SER A 203 -1.97 3.16 -13.79
CA SER A 203 -2.54 4.22 -14.62
C SER A 203 -2.59 5.54 -13.89
N ASP A 204 -2.33 6.64 -14.60
CA ASP A 204 -2.47 7.99 -14.07
C ASP A 204 -2.94 8.96 -15.15
N GLY A 205 -3.74 9.95 -14.76
CA GLY A 205 -4.30 10.97 -15.66
C GLY A 205 -3.34 12.13 -15.92
N ASP A 206 -2.38 12.35 -15.03
CA ASP A 206 -1.38 13.41 -15.17
C ASP A 206 -0.07 12.88 -15.76
N LEU A 207 0.49 13.62 -16.73
CA LEU A 207 1.71 13.20 -17.44
C LEU A 207 2.97 13.36 -16.57
N SER A 208 3.00 14.33 -15.64
CA SER A 208 4.11 14.50 -14.69
C SER A 208 4.18 13.29 -13.75
N SER A 209 3.04 12.94 -13.17
CA SER A 209 2.86 11.76 -12.31
C SER A 209 3.22 10.47 -13.03
N LEU A 210 2.76 10.30 -14.28
CA LEU A 210 3.12 9.13 -15.10
C LEU A 210 4.63 9.09 -15.43
N ALA A 211 5.28 10.23 -15.66
CA ALA A 211 6.72 10.29 -15.88
C ALA A 211 7.49 9.92 -14.60
N ASN A 212 7.05 10.41 -13.44
CA ASN A 212 7.62 10.06 -12.15
C ASN A 212 7.41 8.58 -11.79
N LEU A 213 6.24 8.01 -12.10
CA LEU A 213 5.98 6.59 -11.96
C LEU A 213 7.03 5.75 -12.69
N LYS A 214 7.33 6.08 -13.96
CA LYS A 214 8.35 5.36 -14.75
C LYS A 214 9.73 5.43 -14.10
N LEU A 215 10.08 6.60 -13.58
CA LEU A 215 11.34 6.79 -12.86
C LEU A 215 11.39 5.89 -11.61
N ASN A 216 10.30 5.85 -10.84
CA ASN A 216 10.19 5.01 -9.64
C ASN A 216 10.25 3.52 -9.97
N LEU A 217 9.61 3.07 -11.05
CA LEU A 217 9.72 1.68 -11.50
C LEU A 217 11.16 1.33 -11.87
N ALA A 218 11.85 2.22 -12.59
CA ALA A 218 13.28 2.04 -12.90
C ALA A 218 14.16 2.01 -11.64
N LEU A 219 13.89 2.87 -10.63
CA LEU A 219 14.58 2.83 -9.32
C LEU A 219 14.41 1.48 -8.61
N ASN A 220 13.28 0.81 -8.84
CA ASN A 220 12.95 -0.50 -8.31
C ASN A 220 13.34 -1.67 -9.25
N GLN A 221 14.04 -1.39 -10.35
CA GLN A 221 14.45 -2.39 -11.36
C GLN A 221 13.24 -3.11 -11.99
N ILE A 222 12.13 -2.40 -12.15
CA ILE A 222 10.92 -2.88 -12.82
C ILE A 222 10.83 -2.19 -14.19
N ASP A 223 11.02 -2.97 -15.24
CA ASP A 223 10.88 -2.53 -16.62
C ASP A 223 9.49 -2.82 -17.18
N SER A 224 9.14 -2.15 -18.29
CA SER A 224 7.90 -2.47 -19.01
C SER A 224 8.03 -3.86 -19.61
N THR A 225 7.06 -4.71 -19.30
CA THR A 225 6.97 -6.08 -19.79
C THR A 225 5.53 -6.37 -20.23
N ASP A 226 5.26 -7.58 -20.70
CA ASP A 226 3.87 -8.01 -20.93
C ASP A 226 3.07 -8.11 -19.63
N THR A 227 3.75 -8.33 -18.50
CA THR A 227 3.15 -8.48 -17.18
C THR A 227 3.10 -7.18 -16.38
N VAL A 228 3.96 -6.20 -16.63
CA VAL A 228 3.91 -4.89 -15.95
C VAL A 228 3.85 -3.75 -16.96
N LYS A 229 2.78 -2.96 -16.89
CA LYS A 229 2.54 -1.82 -17.79
C LYS A 229 2.13 -0.59 -17.01
N TRP A 230 2.42 0.57 -17.59
CA TRP A 230 1.90 1.86 -17.13
C TRP A 230 1.25 2.59 -18.30
N ILE A 231 0.09 3.20 -18.08
CA ILE A 231 -0.68 3.86 -19.12
C ILE A 231 -1.12 5.25 -18.69
N HIS A 232 -1.22 6.15 -19.67
CA HIS A 232 -1.86 7.44 -19.46
C HIS A 232 -3.38 7.23 -19.53
N LEU A 233 -4.09 7.58 -18.46
CA LEU A 233 -5.54 7.38 -18.35
C LEU A 233 -6.21 8.56 -17.64
N PRO A 234 -6.44 9.69 -18.34
CA PRO A 234 -7.33 10.73 -17.82
C PRO A 234 -8.75 10.18 -17.71
N TRP A 235 -9.33 10.21 -16.51
CA TRP A 235 -10.62 9.58 -16.24
C TRP A 235 -11.75 10.21 -17.07
N GLU A 236 -11.64 11.50 -17.37
CA GLU A 236 -12.59 12.29 -18.14
C GLU A 236 -12.73 11.79 -19.57
N THR A 237 -11.62 11.36 -20.18
CA THR A 237 -11.54 11.01 -21.61
C THR A 237 -11.33 9.52 -21.86
N ALA A 238 -11.12 8.72 -20.81
CA ALA A 238 -10.97 7.26 -20.90
C ALA A 238 -12.12 6.62 -21.69
N LYS A 239 -11.81 5.83 -22.72
CA LYS A 239 -12.82 5.17 -23.56
C LYS A 239 -13.22 3.81 -23.00
N GLU A 240 -14.49 3.47 -23.12
CA GLU A 240 -15.00 2.18 -22.67
C GLU A 240 -14.35 1.00 -23.39
N SER A 241 -14.14 1.11 -24.71
CA SER A 241 -13.50 0.05 -25.49
C SER A 241 -12.10 -0.29 -25.00
N GLU A 242 -11.30 0.73 -24.67
CA GLU A 242 -9.92 0.58 -24.19
C GLU A 242 -9.91 -0.05 -22.78
N LEU A 243 -10.82 0.39 -21.89
CA LEU A 243 -10.92 -0.14 -20.54
C LEU A 243 -11.38 -1.61 -20.49
N GLN A 244 -12.30 -2.00 -21.38
CA GLN A 244 -12.81 -3.38 -21.45
C GLN A 244 -11.75 -4.40 -21.86
N GLU A 245 -10.71 -3.99 -22.60
CA GLU A 245 -9.63 -4.88 -23.02
C GLU A 245 -8.76 -5.36 -21.85
N PHE A 246 -8.72 -4.61 -20.73
CA PHE A 246 -7.85 -4.95 -19.61
C PHE A 246 -8.34 -6.16 -18.80
N MET A 247 -9.66 -6.31 -18.66
CA MET A 247 -10.33 -7.39 -17.92
C MET A 247 -9.60 -7.78 -16.61
N PRO A 248 -9.34 -6.84 -15.69
CA PRO A 248 -8.62 -7.17 -14.46
C PRO A 248 -9.44 -8.13 -13.60
N ASP A 249 -8.76 -8.94 -12.78
CA ASP A 249 -9.39 -9.67 -11.67
C ASP A 249 -9.58 -8.75 -10.47
N ILE A 250 -8.64 -7.81 -10.27
CA ILE A 250 -8.64 -6.88 -9.14
C ILE A 250 -8.33 -5.46 -9.65
N VAL A 251 -9.14 -4.51 -9.22
CA VAL A 251 -8.88 -3.07 -9.39
C VAL A 251 -8.41 -2.49 -8.06
N LEU A 252 -7.45 -1.58 -8.07
CA LEU A 252 -6.94 -0.93 -6.87
C LEU A 252 -6.95 0.59 -7.04
N GLY A 253 -7.07 1.31 -5.92
CA GLY A 253 -6.98 2.76 -5.88
C GLY A 253 -6.54 3.26 -4.52
N ALA A 254 -5.56 4.15 -4.48
CA ALA A 254 -5.09 4.76 -3.25
C ALA A 254 -5.32 6.26 -3.27
N ASP A 255 -6.14 6.74 -2.34
CA ASP A 255 -6.43 8.16 -2.14
C ASP A 255 -7.06 8.87 -3.34
N ILE A 256 -7.84 8.16 -4.15
CA ILE A 256 -8.47 8.67 -5.38
C ILE A 256 -9.86 9.31 -5.18
N ILE A 257 -10.33 9.40 -3.93
CA ILE A 257 -11.63 10.01 -3.56
C ILE A 257 -11.35 11.37 -2.90
N TYR A 258 -10.99 12.38 -3.70
CA TYR A 258 -10.56 13.69 -3.18
C TYR A 258 -11.24 14.89 -3.85
N ASP A 259 -11.41 14.88 -5.18
CA ASP A 259 -12.06 15.96 -5.93
C ASP A 259 -13.47 15.54 -6.38
N PRO A 260 -14.54 16.20 -5.88
CA PRO A 260 -15.91 15.96 -6.33
C PRO A 260 -16.07 16.05 -7.85
N SER A 261 -15.31 16.90 -8.54
CA SER A 261 -15.44 17.09 -10.00
C SER A 261 -15.00 15.86 -10.78
N SER A 262 -14.02 15.10 -10.27
CA SER A 262 -13.49 13.89 -10.88
C SER A 262 -14.32 12.64 -10.58
N LEU A 263 -15.14 12.63 -9.52
CA LEU A 263 -15.85 11.42 -9.06
C LEU A 263 -16.79 10.78 -10.09
N PRO A 264 -17.59 11.51 -10.88
CA PRO A 264 -18.41 10.90 -11.93
C PRO A 264 -17.57 10.13 -12.96
N HIS A 265 -16.39 10.67 -13.29
CA HIS A 265 -15.45 10.05 -14.23
C HIS A 265 -14.78 8.83 -13.62
N LEU A 266 -14.35 8.90 -12.36
CA LEU A 266 -13.81 7.77 -11.61
C LEU A 266 -14.82 6.61 -11.54
N ILE A 267 -16.07 6.89 -11.15
CA ILE A 267 -17.12 5.86 -11.04
C ILE A 267 -17.40 5.20 -12.40
N ARG A 268 -17.38 5.97 -13.49
CA ARG A 268 -17.49 5.42 -14.84
C ARG A 268 -16.35 4.45 -15.16
N VAL A 269 -15.10 4.83 -14.86
CA VAL A 269 -13.92 3.96 -15.04
C VAL A 269 -14.06 2.67 -14.22
N LEU A 270 -14.38 2.79 -12.93
CA LEU A 270 -14.57 1.64 -12.04
C LEU A 270 -15.70 0.73 -12.52
N SER A 271 -16.84 1.30 -12.94
CA SER A 271 -17.98 0.53 -13.45
C SER A 271 -17.62 -0.29 -14.67
N ILE A 272 -16.84 0.27 -15.61
CA ILE A 272 -16.39 -0.44 -16.81
C ILE A 272 -15.40 -1.56 -16.46
N LEU A 273 -14.38 -1.26 -15.64
CA LEU A 273 -13.38 -2.24 -15.22
C LEU A 273 -13.99 -3.39 -14.40
N LEU A 274 -15.06 -3.10 -13.65
CA LEU A 274 -15.77 -4.08 -12.83
C LEU A 274 -16.86 -4.87 -13.58
N ASN A 275 -17.17 -4.50 -14.82
CA ASN A 275 -18.25 -5.12 -15.59
C ASN A 275 -17.74 -6.08 -16.67
N ARG A 276 -17.64 -7.37 -16.32
CA ARG A 276 -17.29 -8.45 -17.28
C ARG A 276 -18.46 -8.91 -18.17
N ARG A 277 -19.70 -8.46 -17.93
CA ARG A 277 -20.90 -9.03 -18.57
C ARG A 277 -21.06 -8.66 -20.06
N LYS A 278 -20.40 -7.61 -20.56
CA LYS A 278 -20.57 -7.18 -21.97
C LYS A 278 -19.87 -8.07 -23.01
N LEU A 279 -18.88 -8.88 -22.64
CA LEU A 279 -18.17 -9.74 -23.61
C LEU A 279 -18.91 -11.04 -23.96
N PHE A 280 -19.73 -11.58 -23.04
CA PHE A 280 -20.52 -12.79 -23.33
C PHE A 280 -21.83 -12.50 -24.09
N ALA A 281 -22.23 -11.24 -24.21
CA ALA A 281 -23.43 -10.84 -24.97
C ALA A 281 -23.20 -10.68 -26.48
N HIS A 282 -21.94 -10.70 -26.95
CA HIS A 282 -21.58 -10.40 -28.34
C HIS A 282 -20.96 -11.57 -29.13
N LYS A 283 -21.04 -12.81 -28.63
CA LYS A 283 -20.89 -13.98 -29.53
C LYS A 283 -22.28 -14.46 -29.92
N PRO A 284 -22.73 -14.27 -31.18
CA PRO A 284 -23.80 -15.09 -31.71
C PRO A 284 -23.36 -16.54 -31.55
N ILE A 285 -24.22 -17.36 -30.94
CA ILE A 285 -24.07 -18.81 -31.03
C ILE A 285 -24.46 -19.16 -32.47
N ASP A 286 -23.51 -18.99 -33.39
CA ASP A 286 -23.63 -19.56 -34.71
C ASP A 286 -23.23 -21.04 -34.60
N ASN A 287 -24.20 -21.90 -34.95
CA ASN A 287 -24.10 -23.35 -35.16
C ASN A 287 -24.17 -24.26 -33.91
N ILE A 288 -25.39 -24.43 -33.38
CA ILE A 288 -25.79 -25.74 -32.85
C ILE A 288 -26.38 -26.55 -33.99
N GLN A 289 -25.52 -27.25 -34.73
CA GLN A 289 -25.95 -28.34 -35.59
C GLN A 289 -24.86 -29.38 -35.80
N GLU A 290 -24.15 -29.80 -34.74
CA GLU A 290 -23.34 -31.01 -34.83
C GLU A 290 -23.04 -31.61 -33.43
N LEU A 291 -24.05 -32.24 -32.84
CA LEU A 291 -23.84 -33.30 -31.84
C LEU A 291 -25.06 -34.23 -31.75
N HIS A 292 -25.51 -34.69 -32.91
CA HIS A 292 -26.30 -35.91 -33.03
C HIS A 292 -25.54 -36.89 -33.94
N ARG A 293 -24.53 -37.58 -33.40
CA ARG A 293 -24.13 -38.96 -33.76
C ARG A 293 -22.85 -39.35 -33.05
N SER A 294 -23.01 -39.95 -31.87
CA SER A 294 -22.22 -41.10 -31.45
C SER A 294 -22.88 -41.66 -30.20
N GLY A 295 -23.82 -42.57 -30.41
CA GLY A 295 -24.40 -43.35 -29.33
C GLY A 295 -23.37 -44.28 -28.71
N ARG A 296 -23.39 -44.36 -27.38
CA ARG A 296 -23.42 -45.64 -26.66
C ARG A 296 -23.91 -45.39 -25.25
N CYS A 297 -25.21 -45.63 -25.07
CA CYS A 297 -25.80 -45.88 -23.76
C CYS A 297 -25.23 -47.18 -23.20
N ILE A 298 -24.84 -47.16 -21.92
CA ILE A 298 -24.81 -48.36 -21.09
C ILE A 298 -25.70 -48.04 -19.88
N ASN A 299 -26.72 -48.87 -19.71
CA ASN A 299 -27.75 -48.79 -18.67
C ASN A 299 -27.22 -49.26 -17.31
N GLY A 300 -27.90 -48.77 -16.25
CA GLY A 300 -28.00 -49.39 -14.92
C GLY A 300 -27.61 -48.41 -13.81
N ASP A 301 -28.40 -48.08 -12.79
CA ASP A 301 -29.77 -48.44 -12.41
C ASP A 301 -30.30 -47.32 -11.50
N PHE A 302 -31.62 -47.15 -11.52
CA PHE A 302 -32.37 -46.25 -10.64
C PHE A 302 -32.39 -46.76 -9.19
N HIS A 303 -32.30 -45.84 -8.23
CA HIS A 303 -33.11 -45.93 -7.01
C HIS A 303 -33.46 -44.53 -6.48
N GLU A 304 -34.76 -44.31 -6.28
CA GLU A 304 -35.43 -43.11 -5.78
C GLU A 304 -35.13 -42.79 -4.31
N GLY A 305 -35.25 -41.51 -3.94
CA GLY A 305 -35.38 -41.10 -2.54
C GLY A 305 -35.23 -39.59 -2.31
N CYS A 306 -36.26 -38.81 -2.64
CA CYS A 306 -36.41 -37.41 -2.22
C CYS A 306 -36.75 -37.35 -0.73
N HIS A 307 -36.00 -36.59 0.08
CA HIS A 307 -36.54 -35.87 1.24
C HIS A 307 -35.68 -34.65 1.59
N THR A 308 -36.37 -33.53 1.70
CA THR A 308 -35.92 -32.22 2.16
C THR A 308 -35.71 -32.20 3.68
N SER A 309 -34.61 -31.60 4.14
CA SER A 309 -34.61 -30.84 5.41
C SER A 309 -33.40 -29.90 5.50
N SER A 310 -33.72 -28.61 5.45
CA SER A 310 -32.93 -27.46 5.87
C SER A 310 -32.31 -27.63 7.26
N ILE A 311 -30.99 -27.43 7.39
CA ILE A 311 -30.35 -27.10 8.67
C ILE A 311 -29.32 -26.00 8.41
N LEU A 312 -29.69 -24.77 8.77
CA LEU A 312 -28.78 -23.65 9.02
C LEU A 312 -28.01 -23.92 10.33
N PRO A 313 -26.70 -23.69 10.42
CA PRO A 313 -26.03 -23.56 11.70
C PRO A 313 -26.24 -22.14 12.23
N ASN A 314 -27.00 -22.02 13.33
CA ASN A 314 -27.01 -20.85 14.19
C ASN A 314 -25.62 -20.67 14.83
N LEU A 315 -24.96 -19.54 14.61
CA LEU A 315 -23.77 -19.11 15.35
C LEU A 315 -24.04 -17.77 16.03
N TYR A 316 -24.65 -17.83 17.21
CA TYR A 316 -24.50 -16.82 18.26
C TYR A 316 -23.73 -17.49 19.41
N PRO A 317 -22.56 -16.97 19.85
CA PRO A 317 -21.96 -17.44 21.08
C PRO A 317 -22.68 -16.83 22.28
N LYS A 318 -23.17 -17.69 23.18
CA LYS A 318 -23.60 -17.31 24.53
C LYS A 318 -22.37 -16.92 25.36
N GLU A 319 -22.49 -15.81 26.07
CA GLU A 319 -21.57 -15.41 27.13
C GLU A 319 -21.44 -16.51 28.19
N SER A 320 -20.20 -16.81 28.58
CA SER A 320 -19.92 -17.39 29.90
C SER A 320 -18.64 -16.76 30.44
N GLN A 321 -18.78 -16.17 31.62
CA GLN A 321 -17.70 -15.60 32.41
C GLN A 321 -16.80 -16.71 32.94
N SER A 322 -15.49 -16.58 32.75
CA SER A 322 -14.51 -17.01 33.76
C SER A 322 -13.25 -16.17 33.62
N ILE A 323 -12.81 -15.67 34.78
CA ILE A 323 -11.58 -14.91 34.99
C ILE A 323 -10.46 -15.93 35.02
N ASP A 324 -9.41 -15.74 34.22
CA ASP A 324 -8.05 -16.10 34.62
C ASP A 324 -7.01 -15.26 33.86
N SER A 325 -6.01 -14.85 34.63
CA SER A 325 -4.95 -13.90 34.32
C SER A 325 -3.69 -14.58 33.76
N ASN A 326 -2.98 -13.83 32.89
CA ASN A 326 -1.61 -14.01 32.38
C ASN A 326 -1.38 -14.96 31.19
N GLY A 327 -0.70 -14.44 30.16
CA GLY A 327 0.09 -15.20 29.20
C GLY A 327 -0.31 -15.06 27.73
N ASP A 328 0.59 -14.47 26.94
CA ASP A 328 0.77 -14.66 25.49
C ASP A 328 -0.30 -14.15 24.50
N ASN A 329 -0.06 -12.93 23.99
CA ASN A 329 -0.89 -12.24 23.00
C ASN A 329 -0.45 -12.48 21.52
N ALA A 330 0.34 -13.51 21.23
CA ALA A 330 0.82 -13.79 19.87
C ALA A 330 -0.18 -14.59 19.00
N CYS A 331 -1.11 -15.33 19.62
CA CYS A 331 -1.96 -16.30 18.90
C CYS A 331 -3.22 -15.67 18.24
N LYS A 332 -3.60 -14.43 18.60
CA LYS A 332 -4.83 -13.78 18.09
C LYS A 332 -4.66 -13.12 16.71
N HIS A 333 -3.44 -12.77 16.31
CA HIS A 333 -3.20 -12.04 15.07
C HIS A 333 -3.20 -12.94 13.83
N GLU A 334 -2.64 -14.15 13.91
CA GLU A 334 -2.67 -15.13 12.81
C GLU A 334 -4.08 -15.65 12.54
N ASP A 335 -4.89 -15.83 13.58
CA ASP A 335 -6.28 -16.27 13.44
C ASP A 335 -7.15 -15.19 12.79
N CYS A 336 -7.01 -13.91 13.15
CA CYS A 336 -7.71 -12.81 12.48
C CYS A 336 -7.29 -12.66 11.01
N ALA A 337 -6.01 -12.82 10.68
CA ALA A 337 -5.53 -12.75 9.31
C ALA A 337 -6.07 -13.91 8.45
N ARG A 338 -6.08 -15.13 9.01
CA ARG A 338 -6.69 -16.30 8.37
C ARG A 338 -8.21 -16.18 8.24
N LEU A 339 -8.88 -15.57 9.22
CA LEU A 339 -10.32 -15.30 9.15
C LEU A 339 -10.66 -14.20 8.15
N ALA A 340 -9.82 -13.17 8.02
CA ALA A 340 -9.96 -12.12 6.99
C ALA A 340 -9.69 -12.68 5.60
N SER A 341 -8.62 -13.45 5.41
CA SER A 341 -8.31 -14.12 4.14
C SER A 341 -9.29 -15.25 3.82
N ALA A 342 -9.89 -15.92 4.81
CA ALA A 342 -10.97 -16.88 4.61
C ALA A 342 -12.32 -16.18 4.34
N SER A 343 -12.61 -15.03 4.95
CA SER A 343 -13.82 -14.24 4.66
C SER A 343 -13.75 -13.59 3.29
N ILE A 344 -12.58 -13.11 2.89
CA ILE A 344 -12.30 -12.60 1.55
C ILE A 344 -12.18 -13.75 0.55
N GLY A 345 -11.52 -14.84 0.91
CA GLY A 345 -11.47 -16.07 0.11
C GLY A 345 -12.86 -16.66 -0.12
N SER A 346 -13.76 -16.55 0.87
CA SER A 346 -15.19 -16.88 0.75
C SER A 346 -15.91 -15.88 -0.17
N LEU A 347 -15.64 -14.58 -0.06
CA LEU A 347 -16.17 -13.57 -0.99
C LEU A 347 -15.69 -13.81 -2.44
N TYR A 348 -14.43 -14.20 -2.63
CA TYR A 348 -13.85 -14.56 -3.93
C TYR A 348 -14.38 -15.88 -4.46
N HIS A 349 -14.59 -16.89 -3.60
CA HIS A 349 -15.19 -18.17 -3.98
C HIS A 349 -16.68 -18.03 -4.33
N GLU A 350 -17.42 -17.15 -3.64
CA GLU A 350 -18.80 -16.80 -4.03
C GLU A 350 -18.84 -15.94 -5.32
N SER A 351 -17.76 -15.20 -5.61
CA SER A 351 -17.67 -14.28 -6.76
C SER A 351 -16.84 -14.82 -7.93
N GLU A 352 -16.74 -16.14 -8.11
CA GLU A 352 -15.73 -16.85 -8.94
C GLU A 352 -15.49 -16.31 -10.38
N PHE A 353 -16.31 -15.36 -10.87
CA PHE A 353 -16.19 -14.73 -12.19
C PHE A 353 -16.26 -13.19 -12.21
N ALA A 354 -16.39 -12.51 -11.08
CA ALA A 354 -16.55 -11.06 -11.03
C ALA A 354 -15.30 -10.36 -10.49
N PRO A 355 -14.82 -9.29 -11.16
CA PRO A 355 -13.71 -8.48 -10.66
C PRO A 355 -14.11 -7.74 -9.38
N LEU A 356 -13.13 -7.52 -8.50
CA LEU A 356 -13.29 -6.77 -7.26
C LEU A 356 -12.41 -5.52 -7.26
N CYS A 357 -12.80 -4.48 -6.54
CA CYS A 357 -12.01 -3.26 -6.39
C CYS A 357 -11.73 -2.95 -4.92
N PHE A 358 -10.46 -2.72 -4.58
CA PHE A 358 -10.04 -2.23 -3.27
C PHE A 358 -9.64 -0.77 -3.36
N ILE A 359 -10.27 0.10 -2.57
CA ILE A 359 -9.87 1.51 -2.43
C ILE A 359 -9.47 1.79 -1.00
N ALA A 360 -8.25 2.29 -0.81
CA ALA A 360 -7.84 2.90 0.46
C ALA A 360 -7.98 4.43 0.35
N CYS A 361 -8.57 5.10 1.34
CA CYS A 361 -8.70 6.56 1.32
C CYS A 361 -8.77 7.18 2.72
N VAL A 362 -8.30 8.42 2.87
CA VAL A 362 -8.57 9.25 4.05
C VAL A 362 -9.81 10.10 3.76
N VAL A 363 -10.83 10.04 4.64
CA VAL A 363 -12.04 10.85 4.50
C VAL A 363 -11.75 12.28 4.97
N ARG A 364 -11.30 13.13 4.07
CA ARG A 364 -11.00 14.55 4.35
C ARG A 364 -12.25 15.44 4.35
N ASN A 365 -13.19 15.13 3.48
CA ASN A 365 -14.46 15.83 3.34
C ASN A 365 -15.58 14.79 3.24
N VAL A 366 -16.52 14.85 4.18
CA VAL A 366 -17.61 13.88 4.28
C VAL A 366 -18.60 14.00 3.12
N ASP A 367 -18.80 15.20 2.56
CA ASP A 367 -19.69 15.42 1.42
C ASP A 367 -19.10 14.80 0.15
N THR A 368 -17.79 14.95 -0.08
CA THR A 368 -17.08 14.27 -1.18
C THR A 368 -17.21 12.75 -1.07
N TYR A 369 -17.03 12.21 0.13
CA TYR A 369 -17.17 10.77 0.38
C TYR A 369 -18.60 10.29 0.16
N ASN A 370 -19.61 10.99 0.71
CA ASN A 370 -21.01 10.65 0.52
C ASN A 370 -21.43 10.75 -0.96
N TYR A 371 -20.89 11.73 -1.68
CA TYR A 371 -21.13 11.88 -3.12
C TYR A 371 -20.55 10.70 -3.90
N PHE A 372 -19.34 10.23 -3.55
CA PHE A 372 -18.77 9.00 -4.11
C PHE A 372 -19.68 7.77 -3.88
N ILE A 373 -20.16 7.57 -2.65
CA ILE A 373 -21.07 6.45 -2.33
C ILE A 373 -22.38 6.55 -3.13
N ALA A 374 -22.96 7.75 -3.25
CA ALA A 374 -24.17 7.96 -4.01
C ALA A 374 -23.98 7.65 -5.51
N LEU A 375 -22.88 8.11 -6.11
CA LEU A 375 -22.56 7.80 -7.50
C LEU A 375 -22.29 6.31 -7.73
N ALA A 376 -21.57 5.66 -6.82
CA ALA A 376 -21.33 4.22 -6.88
C ALA A 376 -22.66 3.43 -6.88
N SER A 377 -23.58 3.78 -5.98
CA SER A 377 -24.91 3.16 -5.94
C SER A 377 -25.70 3.40 -7.24
N GLN A 378 -25.65 4.60 -7.82
CA GLN A 378 -26.31 4.90 -9.10
C GLN A 378 -25.73 4.11 -10.27
N ALA A 379 -24.43 3.77 -10.20
CA ALA A 379 -23.73 2.96 -11.19
C ALA A 379 -23.83 1.44 -10.93
N ASN A 380 -24.74 1.00 -10.05
CA ASN A 380 -24.90 -0.40 -9.63
C ASN A 380 -23.64 -1.02 -9.02
N LEU A 381 -22.83 -0.21 -8.32
CA LEU A 381 -21.68 -0.68 -7.56
C LEU A 381 -22.04 -0.75 -6.07
N ALA A 382 -21.82 -1.92 -5.47
CA ALA A 382 -21.87 -2.09 -4.03
C ALA A 382 -20.55 -1.59 -3.43
N VAL A 383 -20.63 -0.80 -2.36
CA VAL A 383 -19.46 -0.37 -1.58
C VAL A 383 -19.59 -0.93 -0.18
N ARG A 384 -18.59 -1.69 0.28
CA ARG A 384 -18.50 -2.26 1.63
C ARG A 384 -17.27 -1.69 2.32
N ASP A 385 -17.43 -1.14 3.50
CA ASP A 385 -16.31 -0.70 4.34
C ASP A 385 -15.76 -1.92 5.11
N LEU A 386 -14.48 -2.24 4.88
CA LEU A 386 -13.77 -3.35 5.50
C LEU A 386 -12.80 -2.90 6.61
N THR A 387 -12.78 -1.61 6.95
CA THR A 387 -11.80 -1.00 7.88
C THR A 387 -11.76 -1.66 9.25
N GLU A 388 -12.92 -2.07 9.76
CA GLU A 388 -13.02 -2.72 11.08
C GLU A 388 -12.73 -4.22 11.02
N THR A 389 -13.01 -4.85 9.88
CA THR A 389 -12.89 -6.29 9.67
C THR A 389 -11.46 -6.69 9.30
N ILE A 390 -10.72 -5.79 8.65
CA ILE A 390 -9.39 -6.03 8.11
C ILE A 390 -8.46 -4.96 8.63
N ARG A 391 -7.48 -5.39 9.42
CA ARG A 391 -6.31 -4.58 9.74
C ARG A 391 -5.06 -5.32 9.25
N PRO A 392 -4.29 -4.74 8.32
CA PRO A 392 -3.05 -5.36 7.90
C PRO A 392 -2.08 -5.48 9.09
N ALA A 393 -1.14 -6.42 8.98
CA ALA A 393 -0.01 -6.47 9.90
C ALA A 393 0.72 -5.12 9.84
N LYS A 394 1.27 -4.67 10.99
CA LYS A 394 2.04 -3.43 11.06
C LYS A 394 3.44 -3.66 10.47
N LEU A 395 3.54 -3.56 9.14
CA LEU A 395 4.79 -3.73 8.38
C LEU A 395 5.61 -2.44 8.31
N LEU A 396 5.03 -1.30 8.72
CA LEU A 396 5.70 -0.01 8.81
C LEU A 396 5.76 0.48 10.28
N PRO A 397 6.34 -0.30 11.22
CA PRO A 397 6.30 0.00 12.65
C PRO A 397 6.97 1.33 13.03
N TYR A 398 7.90 1.81 12.20
CA TYR A 398 8.69 3.02 12.41
C TYR A 398 8.05 4.30 11.86
N LEU A 399 7.03 4.21 10.98
CA LEU A 399 6.30 5.38 10.49
C LEU A 399 5.29 5.82 11.54
N GLN A 400 5.73 6.65 12.49
CA GLN A 400 4.89 7.13 13.59
C GLN A 400 4.02 8.32 13.19
N SER A 401 4.41 9.06 12.15
CA SER A 401 3.61 10.16 11.57
C SER A 401 2.39 9.69 10.79
N TYR A 402 2.24 8.38 10.63
CA TYR A 402 1.18 7.73 9.87
C TYR A 402 0.09 7.18 10.83
N PRO A 403 -1.07 7.86 10.96
CA PRO A 403 -2.18 7.36 11.75
C PRO A 403 -3.13 6.49 10.90
N PRO A 404 -3.09 5.15 10.97
CA PRO A 404 -4.00 4.30 10.23
C PRO A 404 -5.47 4.41 10.71
N SER A 405 -5.74 5.08 11.82
CA SER A 405 -7.09 5.23 12.40
C SER A 405 -8.07 5.97 11.49
N ASP A 406 -7.57 6.85 10.62
CA ASP A 406 -8.40 7.74 9.80
C ASP A 406 -8.58 7.21 8.37
N LEU A 407 -7.98 6.05 8.08
CA LEU A 407 -8.01 5.41 6.78
C LEU A 407 -9.20 4.45 6.67
N ARG A 408 -9.82 4.47 5.50
CA ARG A 408 -10.89 3.55 5.13
C ARG A 408 -10.37 2.57 4.07
N LEU A 409 -10.70 1.29 4.23
CA LEU A 409 -10.54 0.28 3.19
C LEU A 409 -11.91 -0.10 2.65
N LEU A 410 -12.18 0.25 1.41
CA LEU A 410 -13.44 -0.03 0.73
C LEU A 410 -13.27 -1.20 -0.24
N LEU A 411 -14.20 -2.14 -0.21
CA LEU A 411 -14.39 -3.15 -1.23
C LEU A 411 -15.57 -2.76 -2.11
N ILE A 412 -15.33 -2.71 -3.42
CA ILE A 412 -16.32 -2.33 -4.43
C ILE A 412 -16.50 -3.48 -5.40
N SER A 413 -17.76 -3.81 -5.68
CA SER A 413 -18.13 -4.87 -6.62
C SER A 413 -19.39 -4.49 -7.39
N HIS A 414 -19.57 -5.04 -8.58
CA HIS A 414 -20.83 -4.88 -9.30
C HIS A 414 -21.96 -5.61 -8.55
N LEU A 415 -23.12 -4.97 -8.40
CA LEU A 415 -24.34 -5.62 -7.87
C LEU A 415 -24.80 -6.66 -8.88
N GLN A 416 -24.94 -7.92 -8.45
CA GLN A 416 -25.30 -9.03 -9.35
C GLN A 416 -26.72 -8.94 -9.85
#